data_AF-A0A7X9GC55-F1
#
_entry.id   AF-A0A7X9GC55-F1
#
_cell.length_a   1.000
_cell.length_b   1.000
_cell.length_c   1.000
_cell.angle_alpha   90.00
_cell.angle_beta   90.00
_cell.angle_gamma   90.00
#
_symmetry.space_group_name_H-M   'P 1'
#
loop_
_entity.id
_entity.type
_entity.pdbx_description
1 polymer ?
#
loop_
_entity_poly.entity_id
_entity_poly.type
_entity_poly.pdbx_seq_one_letter_code
_entity_poly.pdbx_strand_id
1 'polypeptide(L)'
;MRLSFSKSKNSTSLYVIEDVTEKNKRTTRIVEKLGTVKELEEKLNSQDPIKWAKEYVKELNKKEKEQNRDVLVKYSQSTQIEKGIQRSFNGGYLFLQQIYHQLGLDKINKKISSKYKFTFNLDSILSRLIYGRVLFPSSKLSTYQDSRKLLEQPKFELQHVYRALEVIAKETDFIQSELYQNSLAISKRNDHILYYDCTNYFFEIEEEDGLKQYGYSKDHKPNPIVGMGLFMDGDGIPLAFDIHNGNTNEQKTLKPLEKKILKDFELSKFIVCTDAGLSSTENRKFNDKKDRAFITTQSVKKLKSHLKAWALEPTGWHLSDKGEVFDIRLLDKDEETYEKYKLDIFYKERWIKEDGLEQKFIVTYSLKYRDYHRKIRNKQLERAAKLIETRPNDINKKNQNDFKRFISSTNVTKDGEIADKTIYGLNSDAIEKEQMYDGFYAVCTNLEEDAEVITKINHRRWEIEECFKIMKSEFKARPVYLSRDD
;
A
#
# COMPACT_ATOMS: atom_id res chain seq x y z
N MET A 1 -30.97 -33.00 -20.86
CA MET A 1 -32.09 -32.74 -21.80
C MET A 1 -32.86 -34.01 -22.15
N ARG A 2 -34.16 -33.88 -22.48
CA ARG A 2 -35.03 -34.98 -22.93
C ARG A 2 -35.93 -34.55 -24.10
N LEU A 3 -36.38 -35.52 -24.89
CA LEU A 3 -37.30 -35.30 -25.99
C LEU A 3 -38.75 -35.14 -25.48
N SER A 4 -39.48 -34.15 -25.99
CA SER A 4 -40.88 -33.90 -25.70
C SER A 4 -41.70 -33.84 -27.00
N PHE A 5 -42.95 -34.30 -26.91
CA PHE A 5 -43.87 -34.39 -28.03
C PHE A 5 -45.07 -33.48 -27.77
N SER A 6 -45.41 -32.61 -28.72
CA SER A 6 -46.68 -31.88 -28.72
C SER A 6 -47.54 -32.40 -29.86
N LYS A 7 -48.70 -32.96 -29.53
CA LYS A 7 -49.65 -33.52 -30.51
C LYS A 7 -50.80 -32.54 -30.73
N SER A 8 -51.02 -32.14 -31.98
CA SER A 8 -52.24 -31.46 -32.43
C SER A 8 -53.07 -32.42 -33.31
N LYS A 9 -54.31 -32.05 -33.64
CA LYS A 9 -55.17 -32.88 -34.52
C LYS A 9 -54.52 -33.21 -35.87
N ASN A 10 -53.60 -32.37 -36.36
CA ASN A 10 -53.04 -32.46 -37.71
C ASN A 10 -51.52 -32.67 -37.76
N SER A 11 -50.81 -32.61 -36.62
CA SER A 11 -49.34 -32.71 -36.59
C SER A 11 -48.79 -33.11 -35.22
N THR A 12 -47.65 -33.82 -35.22
CA THR A 12 -46.84 -34.05 -34.01
C THR A 12 -45.55 -33.24 -34.15
N SER A 13 -45.27 -32.35 -33.20
CA SER A 13 -44.03 -31.56 -33.13
C SER A 13 -43.07 -32.13 -32.08
N LEU A 14 -41.78 -32.18 -32.43
CA LEU A 14 -40.69 -32.64 -31.57
C LEU A 14 -39.93 -31.45 -30.98
N TYR A 15 -39.71 -31.49 -29.66
CA TYR A 15 -38.98 -30.48 -28.91
C TYR A 15 -37.90 -31.13 -28.05
N VAL A 16 -36.73 -30.50 -27.98
CA VAL A 16 -35.74 -30.78 -26.94
C VAL A 16 -36.07 -29.89 -25.74
N ILE A 17 -36.31 -30.51 -24.58
CA ILE A 17 -36.59 -29.78 -23.34
C ILE A 17 -35.54 -30.10 -22.27
N GLU A 18 -35.34 -29.14 -21.37
CA GLU A 18 -34.53 -29.30 -20.18
C GLU A 18 -35.36 -28.95 -18.94
N ASP A 19 -35.08 -29.63 -17.83
CA ASP A 19 -35.69 -29.30 -16.55
C ASP A 19 -34.82 -28.22 -15.89
N VAL A 20 -35.42 -27.07 -15.58
CA VAL A 20 -34.77 -25.92 -14.95
C VAL A 20 -35.46 -25.57 -13.63
N THR A 21 -34.72 -24.96 -12.71
CA THR A 21 -35.30 -24.47 -11.45
C THR A 21 -35.40 -22.95 -11.52
N GLU A 22 -36.61 -22.43 -11.66
CA GLU A 22 -36.90 -21.00 -11.59
C GLU A 22 -37.69 -20.70 -10.32
N LYS A 23 -37.23 -19.72 -9.53
CA LYS A 23 -37.92 -19.25 -8.30
C LYS A 23 -38.30 -20.39 -7.34
N ASN A 24 -37.38 -21.32 -7.08
CA ASN A 24 -37.57 -22.50 -6.24
C ASN A 24 -38.68 -23.47 -6.69
N LYS A 25 -39.11 -23.42 -7.96
CA LYS A 25 -40.03 -24.39 -8.57
C LYS A 25 -39.38 -25.05 -9.77
N ARG A 26 -39.55 -26.37 -9.88
CA ARG A 26 -39.10 -27.13 -11.05
C ARG A 26 -40.02 -26.82 -12.24
N THR A 27 -39.46 -26.27 -13.30
CA THR A 27 -40.15 -25.96 -14.56
C THR A 27 -39.39 -26.59 -15.73
N THR A 28 -40.00 -26.60 -16.92
CA THR A 28 -39.39 -27.14 -18.14
C THR A 28 -39.18 -26.03 -19.16
N ARG A 29 -37.98 -25.91 -19.71
CA ARG A 29 -37.63 -24.95 -20.76
C ARG A 29 -37.46 -25.68 -22.09
N ILE A 30 -37.99 -25.09 -23.17
CA ILE A 30 -37.74 -25.56 -24.53
C ILE A 30 -36.36 -25.09 -24.94
N VAL A 31 -35.45 -26.02 -25.19
CA VAL A 31 -34.08 -25.78 -25.64
C VAL A 31 -34.05 -25.57 -27.14
N GLU A 32 -34.75 -26.42 -27.88
CA GLU A 32 -34.76 -26.40 -29.35
C GLU A 32 -36.06 -27.02 -29.88
N LYS A 33 -36.61 -26.43 -30.95
CA LYS A 33 -37.73 -27.01 -31.70
C LYS A 33 -37.16 -27.72 -32.93
N LEU A 34 -37.26 -29.05 -32.96
CA LEU A 34 -36.70 -29.88 -34.04
C LEU A 34 -37.57 -29.83 -35.32
N GLY A 35 -38.86 -29.57 -35.16
CA GLY A 35 -39.83 -29.53 -36.28
C GLY A 35 -41.01 -30.46 -36.06
N THR A 36 -41.85 -30.63 -37.08
CA THR A 36 -42.90 -31.65 -37.11
C THR A 36 -42.37 -32.98 -37.64
N VAL A 37 -43.02 -34.08 -37.26
CA VAL A 37 -42.66 -35.42 -37.75
C VAL A 37 -42.68 -35.47 -39.28
N LYS A 38 -43.69 -34.90 -39.94
CA LYS A 38 -43.77 -34.84 -41.41
C LYS A 38 -42.61 -34.07 -42.06
N GLU A 39 -42.27 -32.89 -41.53
CA GLU A 39 -41.13 -32.11 -42.03
C GLU A 39 -39.79 -32.84 -41.85
N LEU A 40 -39.67 -33.63 -40.78
CA LEU A 40 -38.48 -34.42 -40.51
C LEU A 40 -38.43 -35.69 -41.36
N GLU A 41 -39.56 -36.32 -41.68
CA GLU A 41 -39.65 -37.44 -42.64
C GLU A 41 -39.19 -37.01 -44.04
N GLU A 42 -39.57 -35.81 -44.48
CA GLU A 42 -39.15 -35.26 -45.77
C GLU A 42 -37.66 -34.89 -45.81
N LYS A 43 -37.10 -34.43 -44.68
CA LYS A 43 -35.68 -34.03 -44.59
C LYS A 43 -34.72 -35.19 -44.33
N LEU A 44 -35.17 -36.21 -43.62
CA LEU A 44 -34.37 -37.35 -43.21
C LEU A 44 -34.64 -38.51 -44.16
N ASN A 45 -34.05 -38.47 -45.37
CA ASN A 45 -34.12 -39.50 -46.42
C ASN A 45 -34.15 -40.95 -45.87
N SER A 46 -35.35 -41.46 -45.55
CA SER A 46 -35.62 -42.81 -45.03
C SER A 46 -35.16 -43.15 -43.59
N GLN A 47 -34.90 -42.17 -42.71
CA GLN A 47 -34.67 -42.43 -41.28
C GLN A 47 -35.91 -42.10 -40.42
N ASP A 48 -36.21 -42.93 -39.41
CA ASP A 48 -37.27 -42.66 -38.43
C ASP A 48 -36.97 -41.35 -37.66
N PRO A 49 -37.79 -40.29 -37.81
CA PRO A 49 -37.59 -39.00 -37.15
C PRO A 49 -37.50 -39.08 -35.63
N ILE A 50 -38.20 -40.04 -35.01
CA ILE A 50 -38.21 -40.21 -33.57
C ILE A 50 -36.90 -40.82 -33.09
N LYS A 51 -36.36 -41.78 -33.85
CA LYS A 51 -35.07 -42.40 -33.56
C LYS A 51 -33.93 -41.39 -33.72
N TRP A 52 -33.94 -40.64 -34.83
CA TRP A 52 -32.99 -39.55 -35.06
C TRP A 52 -33.04 -38.50 -33.94
N ALA A 53 -34.23 -38.04 -33.54
CA ALA A 53 -34.37 -37.04 -32.49
C ALA A 53 -33.85 -37.54 -31.12
N LYS A 54 -34.00 -38.83 -30.81
CA LYS A 54 -33.43 -39.43 -29.58
C LYS A 54 -31.91 -39.49 -29.63
N GLU A 55 -31.32 -39.87 -30.77
CA GLU A 55 -29.87 -39.88 -30.96
C GLU A 55 -29.30 -38.46 -30.90
N TYR A 56 -29.96 -37.48 -31.52
CA TYR A 56 -29.60 -36.07 -31.45
C TYR A 56 -29.61 -35.53 -30.01
N VAL A 57 -30.65 -35.83 -29.22
CA VAL A 57 -30.70 -35.45 -27.79
C VAL A 57 -29.57 -36.13 -26.99
N LYS A 58 -29.19 -37.37 -27.34
CA LYS A 58 -28.08 -38.07 -26.69
C LYS A 58 -26.74 -37.42 -27.01
N GLU A 59 -26.51 -37.01 -28.26
CA GLU A 59 -25.33 -36.25 -28.65
C GLU A 59 -25.29 -34.87 -27.98
N LEU A 60 -26.41 -34.15 -27.91
CA LEU A 60 -26.49 -32.87 -27.20
C LEU A 60 -26.11 -33.01 -25.72
N ASN A 61 -26.64 -34.02 -25.03
CA ASN A 61 -26.27 -34.30 -23.63
C ASN A 61 -24.78 -34.66 -23.48
N LYS A 62 -24.16 -35.30 -24.48
CA LYS A 62 -22.72 -35.59 -24.48
C LYS A 62 -21.90 -34.32 -24.65
N LYS A 63 -22.22 -33.50 -25.65
CA LYS A 63 -21.56 -32.20 -25.91
C LYS A 63 -21.70 -31.23 -24.73
N GLU A 64 -22.85 -31.25 -24.04
CA GLU A 64 -23.09 -30.45 -22.85
C GLU A 64 -22.22 -30.90 -21.66
N LYS A 65 -22.03 -32.22 -21.46
CA LYS A 65 -21.07 -32.75 -20.47
C LYS A 65 -19.62 -32.39 -20.80
N GLU A 66 -19.29 -32.36 -22.09
CA GLU A 66 -17.95 -31.98 -22.58
C GLU A 66 -17.75 -30.46 -22.69
N GLN A 67 -18.76 -29.64 -22.33
CA GLN A 67 -18.77 -28.17 -22.43
C GLN A 67 -18.50 -27.61 -23.85
N ASN A 68 -18.64 -28.42 -24.89
CA ASN A 68 -18.34 -28.08 -26.29
C ASN A 68 -19.60 -27.84 -27.13
N ARG A 69 -20.66 -27.32 -26.51
CA ARG A 69 -21.93 -27.05 -27.20
C ARG A 69 -21.97 -25.61 -27.71
N ASP A 70 -22.22 -25.45 -29.01
CA ASP A 70 -22.53 -24.14 -29.59
C ASP A 70 -23.91 -23.66 -29.12
N VAL A 71 -23.95 -22.50 -28.45
CA VAL A 71 -25.18 -21.87 -27.97
C VAL A 71 -25.49 -20.67 -28.87
N LEU A 72 -26.38 -20.85 -29.83
CA LEU A 72 -26.89 -19.78 -30.68
C LEU A 72 -28.01 -19.03 -29.96
N VAL A 73 -27.73 -17.82 -29.48
CA VAL A 73 -28.74 -16.94 -28.89
C VAL A 73 -29.50 -16.22 -30.01
N LYS A 74 -30.77 -16.57 -30.21
CA LYS A 74 -31.62 -15.93 -31.23
C LYS A 74 -32.14 -14.59 -30.73
N TYR A 75 -31.68 -13.50 -31.37
CA TYR A 75 -32.21 -12.16 -31.15
C TYR A 75 -33.21 -11.80 -32.24
N SER A 76 -34.26 -11.05 -31.90
CA SER A 76 -35.20 -10.47 -32.86
C SER A 76 -34.96 -8.97 -32.96
N GLN A 77 -34.84 -8.45 -34.17
CA GLN A 77 -34.58 -7.02 -34.42
C GLN A 77 -35.72 -6.12 -33.91
N SER A 78 -36.95 -6.64 -33.89
CA SER A 78 -38.12 -5.91 -33.39
C SER A 78 -38.27 -5.95 -31.88
N THR A 79 -37.52 -6.80 -31.17
CA THR A 79 -37.61 -6.90 -29.71
C THR A 79 -36.94 -5.70 -29.08
N GLN A 80 -37.76 -4.80 -28.53
CA GLN A 80 -37.27 -3.65 -27.78
C GLN A 80 -36.66 -4.09 -26.46
N ILE A 81 -35.56 -3.43 -26.08
CA ILE A 81 -34.91 -3.62 -24.79
C ILE A 81 -35.77 -2.91 -23.73
N GLU A 82 -36.15 -3.64 -22.67
CA GLU A 82 -36.90 -3.06 -21.57
C GLU A 82 -36.13 -1.90 -20.92
N LYS A 83 -36.79 -0.74 -20.88
CA LYS A 83 -36.20 0.49 -20.34
C LYS A 83 -35.95 0.32 -18.84
N GLY A 84 -34.73 0.63 -18.41
CA GLY A 84 -34.34 0.57 -16.99
C GLY A 84 -33.82 -0.79 -16.52
N ILE A 85 -33.80 -1.81 -17.38
CA ILE A 85 -33.15 -3.08 -17.05
C ILE A 85 -31.65 -3.00 -17.38
N GLN A 86 -30.83 -3.18 -16.36
CA GLN A 86 -29.38 -3.31 -16.52
C GLN A 86 -29.04 -4.63 -17.22
N ARG A 87 -28.34 -4.54 -18.35
CA ARG A 87 -27.87 -5.69 -19.14
C ARG A 87 -26.36 -5.72 -19.35
N SER A 88 -25.65 -4.69 -18.87
CA SER A 88 -24.20 -4.59 -18.90
C SER A 88 -23.67 -4.52 -17.47
N PHE A 89 -22.59 -5.26 -17.21
CA PHE A 89 -22.01 -5.42 -15.89
C PHE A 89 -20.48 -5.36 -15.98
N ASN A 90 -19.85 -4.84 -14.94
CA ASN A 90 -18.41 -4.84 -14.82
C ASN A 90 -17.94 -6.17 -14.23
N GLY A 91 -17.07 -6.87 -14.97
CA GLY A 91 -16.48 -8.15 -14.56
C GLY A 91 -15.05 -8.05 -13.99
N GLY A 92 -14.42 -6.88 -14.01
CA GLY A 92 -13.01 -6.72 -13.58
C GLY A 92 -12.75 -7.11 -12.12
N TYR A 93 -13.77 -7.12 -11.26
CA TYR A 93 -13.64 -7.54 -9.87
C TYR A 93 -13.41 -9.04 -9.69
N LEU A 94 -13.67 -9.87 -10.71
CA LEU A 94 -13.53 -11.33 -10.61
C LEU A 94 -12.08 -11.76 -10.33
N PHE A 95 -11.09 -11.01 -10.83
CA PHE A 95 -9.67 -11.22 -10.49
C PHE A 95 -9.41 -10.96 -9.00
N LEU A 96 -10.00 -9.90 -8.45
CA LEU A 96 -9.90 -9.59 -7.03
C LEU A 96 -10.63 -10.63 -6.17
N GLN A 97 -11.75 -11.16 -6.66
CA GLN A 97 -12.50 -12.22 -6.01
C GLN A 97 -11.68 -13.52 -5.92
N GLN A 98 -10.94 -13.87 -6.98
CA GLN A 98 -10.01 -14.99 -6.92
C GLN A 98 -8.95 -14.81 -5.84
N ILE A 99 -8.30 -13.65 -5.78
CA ILE A 99 -7.28 -13.33 -4.77
C ILE A 99 -7.90 -13.35 -3.36
N TYR A 100 -9.09 -12.78 -3.20
CA TYR A 100 -9.84 -12.74 -1.94
C TYR A 100 -10.07 -14.15 -1.36
N HIS A 101 -10.49 -15.09 -2.21
CA HIS A 101 -10.70 -16.48 -1.80
C HIS A 101 -9.39 -17.27 -1.60
N GLN A 102 -8.36 -17.01 -2.40
CA GLN A 102 -7.03 -17.60 -2.19
C GLN A 102 -6.46 -17.20 -0.83
N LEU A 103 -6.65 -15.94 -0.43
CA LEU A 103 -6.28 -15.40 0.89
C LEU A 103 -7.23 -15.84 2.02
N GLY A 104 -8.25 -16.64 1.73
CA GLY A 104 -9.16 -17.22 2.72
C GLY A 104 -10.06 -16.19 3.42
N LEU A 105 -10.27 -15.01 2.86
CA LEU A 105 -11.08 -13.96 3.49
C LEU A 105 -12.54 -14.40 3.69
N ASP A 106 -13.09 -15.25 2.82
CA ASP A 106 -14.42 -15.85 3.02
C ASP A 106 -14.50 -16.70 4.29
N LYS A 107 -13.44 -17.47 4.57
CA LYS A 107 -13.35 -18.31 5.76
C LYS A 107 -13.17 -17.46 7.02
N ILE A 108 -12.35 -16.41 6.95
CA ILE A 108 -12.18 -15.44 8.03
C ILE A 108 -13.53 -14.80 8.38
N ASN A 109 -14.27 -14.31 7.37
CA ASN A 109 -15.60 -13.74 7.59
C ASN A 109 -16.59 -14.74 8.17
N LYS A 110 -16.53 -16.02 7.79
CA LYS A 110 -17.37 -17.06 8.36
C LYS A 110 -17.08 -17.28 9.85
N LYS A 111 -15.80 -17.33 10.25
CA LYS A 111 -15.37 -17.42 11.66
C LYS A 111 -15.86 -16.21 12.46
N ILE A 112 -15.67 -15.00 11.94
CA ILE A 112 -16.16 -13.77 12.58
C ILE A 112 -17.68 -13.82 12.71
N SER A 113 -18.39 -14.15 11.62
CA SER A 113 -19.86 -14.18 11.62
C SER A 113 -20.44 -15.18 12.63
N SER A 114 -19.74 -16.25 12.98
CA SER A 114 -20.17 -17.18 14.03
C SER A 114 -20.03 -16.65 15.46
N LYS A 115 -19.14 -15.66 15.68
CA LYS A 115 -18.89 -15.05 16.99
C LYS A 115 -19.93 -13.99 17.34
N TYR A 116 -20.47 -13.32 16.32
CA TYR A 116 -21.41 -12.21 16.47
C TYR A 116 -22.84 -12.60 16.09
N LYS A 117 -23.81 -11.88 16.65
CA LYS A 117 -25.24 -12.08 16.37
C LYS A 117 -25.79 -10.97 15.48
N PHE A 118 -25.36 -10.94 14.22
CA PHE A 118 -25.93 -10.04 13.19
C PHE A 118 -26.64 -10.82 12.08
N THR A 119 -27.50 -10.14 11.33
CA THR A 119 -28.35 -10.75 10.29
C THR A 119 -27.84 -10.52 8.86
N PHE A 120 -26.83 -9.67 8.68
CA PHE A 120 -26.28 -9.36 7.36
C PHE A 120 -25.12 -10.29 6.96
N ASN A 121 -24.84 -10.38 5.67
CA ASN A 121 -23.72 -11.17 5.16
C ASN A 121 -22.41 -10.34 5.18
N LEU A 122 -21.56 -10.59 6.17
CA LEU A 122 -20.29 -9.87 6.35
C LEU A 122 -19.32 -10.09 5.18
N ASP A 123 -19.21 -11.32 4.68
CA ASP A 123 -18.35 -11.68 3.54
C ASP A 123 -18.71 -10.87 2.27
N SER A 124 -20.01 -10.78 1.97
CA SER A 124 -20.51 -9.99 0.84
C SER A 124 -20.22 -8.50 1.02
N ILE A 125 -20.23 -7.99 2.25
CA ILE A 125 -19.91 -6.59 2.53
C ILE A 125 -18.41 -6.33 2.42
N LEU A 126 -17.57 -7.14 3.08
CA LEU A 126 -16.12 -6.96 3.09
C LEU A 126 -15.54 -7.06 1.69
N SER A 127 -15.90 -8.11 0.95
CA SER A 127 -15.49 -8.29 -0.45
C SER A 127 -15.83 -7.05 -1.28
N ARG A 128 -17.03 -6.49 -1.12
CA ARG A 128 -17.43 -5.29 -1.87
C ARG A 128 -16.65 -4.05 -1.48
N LEU A 129 -16.37 -3.87 -0.19
CA LEU A 129 -15.56 -2.75 0.29
C LEU A 129 -14.12 -2.82 -0.26
N ILE A 130 -13.55 -4.03 -0.32
CA ILE A 130 -12.21 -4.25 -0.89
C ILE A 130 -12.23 -4.01 -2.41
N TYR A 131 -13.14 -4.65 -3.15
CA TYR A 131 -13.20 -4.50 -4.61
C TYR A 131 -13.47 -3.06 -5.02
N GLY A 132 -14.40 -2.39 -4.34
CA GLY A 132 -14.71 -0.99 -4.58
C GLY A 132 -13.51 -0.08 -4.29
N ARG A 133 -12.74 -0.37 -3.23
CA ARG A 133 -11.53 0.39 -2.91
C ARG A 133 -10.48 0.32 -4.01
N VAL A 134 -10.35 -0.82 -4.68
CA VAL A 134 -9.40 -1.03 -5.78
C VAL A 134 -9.93 -0.47 -7.11
N LEU A 135 -11.20 -0.73 -7.44
CA LEU A 135 -11.76 -0.42 -8.76
C LEU A 135 -12.28 1.02 -8.90
N PHE A 136 -12.85 1.57 -7.83
CA PHE A 136 -13.48 2.90 -7.81
C PHE A 136 -13.36 3.50 -6.41
N PRO A 137 -12.14 3.85 -5.95
CA PRO A 137 -11.88 4.35 -4.61
C PRO A 137 -12.76 5.56 -4.28
N SER A 138 -13.68 5.38 -3.32
CA SER A 138 -14.70 6.38 -2.97
C SER A 138 -15.21 6.23 -1.53
N SER A 139 -16.27 6.98 -1.17
CA SER A 139 -16.95 6.83 0.12
C SER A 139 -17.65 5.46 0.23
N LYS A 140 -17.96 5.02 1.46
CA LYS A 140 -18.66 3.75 1.69
C LYS A 140 -20.05 3.73 1.03
N LEU A 141 -20.73 4.88 1.03
CA LEU A 141 -21.99 5.09 0.31
C LEU A 141 -21.84 4.91 -1.21
N SER A 142 -20.88 5.59 -1.83
CA SER A 142 -20.64 5.47 -3.28
C SER A 142 -20.21 4.04 -3.62
N THR A 143 -19.36 3.40 -2.81
CA THR A 143 -18.99 1.99 -3.01
C THR A 143 -20.22 1.07 -3.03
N TYR A 144 -21.18 1.27 -2.11
CA TYR A 144 -22.45 0.53 -2.12
C TYR A 144 -23.28 0.81 -3.39
N GLN A 145 -23.40 2.06 -3.82
CA GLN A 145 -24.16 2.41 -5.03
C GLN A 145 -23.51 1.83 -6.30
N ASP A 146 -22.19 2.01 -6.44
CA ASP A 146 -21.41 1.55 -7.59
C ASP A 146 -21.32 0.02 -7.66
N SER A 147 -21.45 -0.67 -6.52
CA SER A 147 -21.49 -2.14 -6.49
C SER A 147 -22.62 -2.75 -7.33
N ARG A 148 -23.70 -2.01 -7.59
CA ARG A 148 -24.81 -2.44 -8.45
C ARG A 148 -24.40 -2.56 -9.92
N LYS A 149 -23.30 -1.91 -10.32
CA LYS A 149 -22.72 -2.02 -11.67
C LYS A 149 -21.99 -3.36 -11.88
N LEU A 150 -21.72 -4.12 -10.82
CA LEU A 150 -21.02 -5.40 -10.88
C LEU A 150 -21.98 -6.55 -11.22
N LEU A 151 -21.44 -7.66 -11.74
CA LEU A 151 -22.23 -8.82 -12.15
C LEU A 151 -23.01 -9.42 -10.98
N GLU A 152 -22.32 -9.74 -9.88
CA GLU A 152 -22.97 -10.17 -8.64
C GLU A 152 -23.59 -8.96 -7.95
N GLN A 153 -24.90 -8.97 -7.72
CA GLN A 153 -25.62 -7.89 -7.05
C GLN A 153 -25.44 -7.95 -5.52
N PRO A 154 -25.32 -6.81 -4.82
CA PRO A 154 -25.19 -6.78 -3.38
C PRO A 154 -26.45 -7.35 -2.70
N LYS A 155 -26.25 -8.24 -1.72
CA LYS A 155 -27.33 -8.86 -0.92
C LYS A 155 -27.48 -8.19 0.46
N PHE A 156 -27.13 -6.92 0.55
CA PHE A 156 -27.11 -6.15 1.79
C PHE A 156 -27.57 -4.72 1.50
N GLU A 157 -27.98 -4.02 2.55
CA GLU A 157 -28.41 -2.63 2.50
C GLU A 157 -27.32 -1.71 3.07
N LEU A 158 -27.46 -0.42 2.84
CA LEU A 158 -26.45 0.57 3.22
C LEU A 158 -26.14 0.56 4.73
N GLN A 159 -27.16 0.44 5.59
CA GLN A 159 -26.95 0.38 7.04
C GLN A 159 -26.14 -0.84 7.47
N HIS A 160 -26.19 -1.94 6.71
CA HIS A 160 -25.36 -3.12 7.01
C HIS A 160 -23.88 -2.83 6.75
N VAL A 161 -23.56 -2.01 5.75
CA VAL A 161 -22.19 -1.58 5.49
C VAL A 161 -21.61 -0.88 6.72
N TYR A 162 -22.33 0.10 7.28
CA TYR A 162 -21.84 0.85 8.44
C TYR A 162 -21.73 -0.03 9.70
N ARG A 163 -22.72 -0.88 9.96
CA ARG A 163 -22.67 -1.83 11.10
C ARG A 163 -21.54 -2.86 10.98
N ALA A 164 -21.21 -3.27 9.76
CA ALA A 164 -20.11 -4.19 9.52
C ALA A 164 -18.75 -3.57 9.83
N LEU A 165 -18.58 -2.25 9.67
CA LEU A 165 -17.31 -1.57 9.96
C LEU A 165 -16.91 -1.72 11.42
N GLU A 166 -17.86 -1.58 12.37
CA GLU A 166 -17.62 -1.77 13.81
C GLU A 166 -17.10 -3.20 14.11
N VAL A 167 -17.66 -4.20 13.43
CA VAL A 167 -17.24 -5.61 13.59
C VAL A 167 -15.85 -5.83 12.99
N ILE A 168 -15.62 -5.30 11.79
CA ILE A 168 -14.32 -5.41 11.10
C ILE A 168 -13.23 -4.73 11.94
N ALA A 169 -13.51 -3.53 12.48
CA ALA A 169 -12.59 -2.80 13.34
C ALA A 169 -12.21 -3.62 14.59
N LYS A 170 -13.19 -4.21 15.28
CA LYS A 170 -12.98 -5.05 16.48
C LYS A 170 -12.17 -6.32 16.20
N GLU A 171 -12.31 -6.89 15.00
CA GLU A 171 -11.62 -8.12 14.59
C GLU A 171 -10.35 -7.86 13.77
N THR A 172 -9.87 -6.60 13.69
CA THR A 172 -8.72 -6.21 12.86
C THR A 172 -7.48 -7.06 13.14
N ASP A 173 -7.18 -7.35 14.41
CA ASP A 173 -6.01 -8.16 14.79
C ASP A 173 -6.13 -9.61 14.32
N PHE A 174 -7.32 -10.19 14.48
CA PHE A 174 -7.63 -11.54 14.00
C PHE A 174 -7.55 -11.63 12.48
N ILE A 175 -8.10 -10.63 11.77
CA ILE A 175 -8.05 -10.55 10.31
C ILE A 175 -6.59 -10.48 9.84
N GLN A 176 -5.76 -9.64 10.46
CA GLN A 176 -4.34 -9.50 10.09
C GLN A 176 -3.55 -10.79 10.30
N SER A 177 -3.71 -11.45 11.45
CA SER A 177 -3.04 -12.71 11.77
C SER A 177 -3.41 -13.82 10.78
N GLU A 178 -4.71 -14.06 10.55
CA GLU A 178 -5.16 -15.10 9.63
C GLU A 178 -4.79 -14.79 8.18
N LEU A 179 -4.83 -13.52 7.77
CA LEU A 179 -4.44 -13.11 6.43
C LEU A 179 -2.96 -13.37 6.17
N TYR A 180 -2.09 -13.09 7.15
CA TYR A 180 -0.68 -13.44 7.06
C TYR A 180 -0.47 -14.95 6.95
N GLN A 181 -1.10 -15.74 7.83
CA GLN A 181 -1.00 -17.20 7.80
C GLN A 181 -1.46 -17.78 6.45
N ASN A 182 -2.59 -17.28 5.92
CA ASN A 182 -3.07 -17.70 4.61
C ASN A 182 -2.14 -17.25 3.47
N SER A 183 -1.47 -16.09 3.61
CA SER A 183 -0.55 -15.59 2.60
C SER A 183 0.70 -16.47 2.43
N LEU A 184 1.15 -17.14 3.50
CA LEU A 184 2.28 -18.08 3.47
C LEU A 184 2.02 -19.28 2.54
N ALA A 185 0.75 -19.66 2.35
CA ALA A 185 0.37 -20.74 1.45
C ALA A 185 0.38 -20.32 -0.04
N ILE A 186 0.33 -19.02 -0.32
CA ILE A 186 0.27 -18.47 -1.69
C ILE A 186 1.68 -18.10 -2.17
N SER A 187 2.47 -17.47 -1.30
CA SER A 187 3.82 -17.02 -1.63
C SER A 187 4.74 -17.19 -0.44
N LYS A 188 6.01 -17.46 -0.73
CA LYS A 188 7.08 -17.30 0.26
C LYS A 188 7.15 -15.82 0.66
N ARG A 189 7.15 -15.54 1.97
CA ARG A 189 7.28 -14.20 2.53
C ARG A 189 8.75 -13.95 2.92
N ASN A 190 9.21 -12.72 2.78
CA ASN A 190 10.54 -12.28 3.23
C ASN A 190 10.44 -11.57 4.58
N ASP A 191 9.95 -12.29 5.58
CA ASP A 191 9.63 -11.78 6.92
C ASP A 191 10.83 -11.66 7.87
N HIS A 192 12.04 -11.94 7.37
CA HIS A 192 13.29 -11.70 8.09
C HIS A 192 13.66 -10.22 8.18
N ILE A 193 13.18 -9.39 7.25
CA ILE A 193 13.41 -7.95 7.25
C ILE A 193 12.05 -7.27 7.36
N LEU A 194 11.90 -6.43 8.37
CA LEU A 194 10.67 -5.69 8.64
C LEU A 194 10.93 -4.19 8.52
N TYR A 195 10.26 -3.55 7.57
CA TYR A 195 10.25 -2.09 7.47
C TYR A 195 9.12 -1.52 8.31
N TYR A 196 9.42 -0.50 9.09
CA TYR A 196 8.41 0.23 9.87
C TYR A 196 8.47 1.73 9.59
N ASP A 197 7.30 2.29 9.33
CA ASP A 197 7.10 3.72 9.22
C ASP A 197 5.67 4.08 9.66
N CYS A 198 5.49 5.36 9.97
CA CYS A 198 4.23 5.93 10.40
C CYS A 198 3.67 6.87 9.35
N THR A 199 2.35 6.95 9.25
CA THR A 199 1.66 7.93 8.43
C THR A 199 0.45 8.48 9.15
N ASN A 200 0.00 9.68 8.75
CA ASN A 200 -1.16 10.32 9.34
C ASN A 200 -2.29 10.47 8.29
N TYR A 201 -3.53 10.33 8.74
CA TYR A 201 -4.77 10.54 7.99
C TYR A 201 -5.51 11.73 8.58
N PHE A 202 -5.88 12.70 7.76
CA PHE A 202 -6.58 13.91 8.22
C PHE A 202 -8.10 13.77 8.05
N PHE A 203 -8.82 14.42 8.96
CA PHE A 203 -10.27 14.44 9.02
C PHE A 203 -10.77 15.87 8.86
N GLU A 204 -11.76 16.09 8.00
CA GLU A 204 -12.36 17.42 7.78
C GLU A 204 -13.42 17.70 8.86
N ILE A 205 -12.95 17.80 10.11
CA ILE A 205 -13.74 18.12 11.30
C ILE A 205 -13.15 19.35 12.00
N GLU A 206 -13.98 20.06 12.75
CA GLU A 206 -13.63 21.35 13.37
C GLU A 206 -12.94 21.19 14.74
N GLU A 207 -13.18 20.06 15.42
CA GLU A 207 -12.69 19.79 16.78
C GLU A 207 -12.07 18.39 16.87
N GLU A 208 -11.17 18.22 17.84
CA GLU A 208 -10.59 16.90 18.13
C GLU A 208 -11.61 15.99 18.82
N ASP A 209 -11.60 14.70 18.48
CA ASP A 209 -12.55 13.71 19.00
C ASP A 209 -11.95 12.31 18.93
N GLY A 210 -11.98 11.58 20.05
CA GLY A 210 -11.43 10.23 20.17
C GLY A 210 -9.99 10.10 19.66
N LEU A 211 -9.78 9.28 18.62
CA LEU A 211 -8.46 9.09 18.00
C LEU A 211 -7.99 10.31 17.19
N LYS A 212 -8.94 11.15 16.75
CA LYS A 212 -8.75 12.27 15.82
C LYS A 212 -8.27 13.47 16.63
N GLN A 213 -6.96 13.65 16.74
CA GLN A 213 -6.34 14.63 17.64
C GLN A 213 -5.47 15.62 16.86
N TYR A 214 -5.30 16.85 17.37
CA TYR A 214 -4.35 17.79 16.77
C TYR A 214 -2.91 17.35 17.06
N GLY A 215 -2.09 17.27 16.01
CA GLY A 215 -0.72 16.79 16.11
C GLY A 215 0.14 17.23 14.94
N TYR A 216 1.37 16.69 14.85
CA TYR A 216 2.27 16.99 13.74
C TYR A 216 1.74 16.34 12.45
N SER A 217 1.08 17.13 11.61
CA SER A 217 0.58 16.68 10.31
C SER A 217 1.72 16.59 9.29
N LYS A 218 1.98 15.37 8.78
CA LYS A 218 2.95 15.15 7.68
C LYS A 218 2.57 15.87 6.38
N ASP A 219 1.30 16.27 6.21
CA ASP A 219 0.84 17.10 5.07
C ASP A 219 0.67 18.58 5.43
N HIS A 220 1.07 18.99 6.64
CA HIS A 220 0.94 20.36 7.15
C HIS A 220 -0.48 20.93 7.10
N LYS A 221 -1.51 20.06 7.16
CA LYS A 221 -2.90 20.49 7.33
C LYS A 221 -3.19 20.85 8.78
N PRO A 222 -4.02 21.88 9.04
CA PRO A 222 -4.38 22.28 10.40
C PRO A 222 -5.45 21.37 11.02
N ASN A 223 -5.93 20.35 10.31
CA ASN A 223 -7.02 19.49 10.74
C ASN A 223 -6.58 18.42 11.76
N PRO A 224 -7.50 17.89 12.58
CA PRO A 224 -7.27 16.70 13.38
C PRO A 224 -6.82 15.51 12.52
N ILE A 225 -5.92 14.71 13.09
CA ILE A 225 -5.31 13.57 12.42
C ILE A 225 -5.45 12.29 13.25
N VAL A 226 -5.35 11.16 12.57
CA VAL A 226 -5.14 9.84 13.17
C VAL A 226 -3.83 9.28 12.61
N GLY A 227 -3.01 8.71 13.47
CA GLY A 227 -1.75 8.08 13.07
C GLY A 227 -1.93 6.58 12.81
N MET A 228 -1.14 6.06 11.88
CA MET A 228 -1.08 4.65 11.53
C MET A 228 0.38 4.23 11.45
N GLY A 229 0.76 3.21 12.21
CA GLY A 229 2.03 2.50 12.04
C GLY A 229 1.81 1.29 11.13
N LEU A 230 2.75 1.03 10.22
CA LEU A 230 2.70 -0.11 9.32
C LEU A 230 4.02 -0.87 9.36
N PHE A 231 3.94 -2.19 9.48
CA PHE A 231 5.02 -3.10 9.14
C PHE A 231 4.82 -3.69 7.76
N MET A 232 5.92 -3.77 7.02
CA MET A 232 6.01 -4.50 5.77
C MET A 232 7.19 -5.44 5.81
N ASP A 233 7.09 -6.53 5.07
CA ASP A 233 8.19 -7.45 4.93
C ASP A 233 9.25 -6.95 3.94
N GLY A 234 10.30 -7.76 3.77
CA GLY A 234 11.40 -7.49 2.88
C GLY A 234 11.02 -7.50 1.40
N ASP A 235 9.79 -7.79 1.00
CA ASP A 235 9.32 -7.75 -0.40
C ASP A 235 8.29 -6.63 -0.62
N GLY A 236 8.12 -5.75 0.37
CA GLY A 236 7.20 -4.62 0.29
C GLY A 236 5.75 -5.01 0.55
N ILE A 237 5.48 -6.22 1.05
CA ILE A 237 4.11 -6.67 1.32
C ILE A 237 3.73 -6.31 2.77
N PRO A 238 2.60 -5.61 2.99
CA PRO A 238 2.10 -5.33 4.32
C PRO A 238 1.97 -6.59 5.19
N LEU A 239 2.31 -6.44 6.48
CA LEU A 239 2.23 -7.51 7.48
C LEU A 239 1.20 -7.17 8.56
N ALA A 240 1.42 -6.06 9.25
CA ALA A 240 0.59 -5.64 10.35
C ALA A 240 0.57 -4.11 10.44
N PHE A 241 -0.54 -3.56 10.89
CA PHE A 241 -0.69 -2.14 11.17
C PHE A 241 -1.37 -1.92 12.51
N ASP A 242 -1.22 -0.70 13.02
CA ASP A 242 -1.90 -0.23 14.21
C ASP A 242 -2.33 1.21 14.05
N ILE A 243 -3.47 1.56 14.63
CA ILE A 243 -4.04 2.91 14.59
C ILE A 243 -3.90 3.56 15.96
N HIS A 244 -3.49 4.82 15.99
CA HIS A 244 -3.24 5.56 17.24
C HIS A 244 -3.68 7.03 17.14
N ASN A 245 -3.81 7.67 18.30
CA ASN A 245 -4.21 9.06 18.39
C ASN A 245 -3.26 9.97 17.60
N GLY A 246 -3.80 10.97 16.91
CA GLY A 246 -3.03 11.91 16.09
C GLY A 246 -1.89 12.67 16.78
N ASN A 247 -1.96 12.81 18.10
CA ASN A 247 -0.95 13.48 18.93
C ASN A 247 0.09 12.50 19.54
N THR A 248 -0.02 11.21 19.25
CA THR A 248 0.90 10.18 19.78
C THR A 248 2.27 10.35 19.14
N ASN A 249 3.32 10.27 19.97
CA ASN A 249 4.69 10.22 19.46
C ASN A 249 4.94 8.88 18.74
N GLU A 250 5.30 8.95 17.45
CA GLU A 250 5.56 7.81 16.57
C GLU A 250 6.64 6.85 17.11
N GLN A 251 7.54 7.29 18.00
CA GLN A 251 8.52 6.40 18.63
C GLN A 251 7.86 5.36 19.55
N LYS A 252 6.72 5.69 20.16
CA LYS A 252 6.01 4.82 21.11
C LYS A 252 5.16 3.76 20.41
N THR A 253 4.89 3.92 19.11
CA THR A 253 3.96 3.06 18.35
C THR A 253 4.64 1.83 17.76
N LEU A 254 5.98 1.80 17.72
CA LEU A 254 6.76 0.66 17.24
C LEU A 254 6.62 -0.58 18.15
N LYS A 255 6.97 -0.44 19.45
CA LYS A 255 7.01 -1.56 20.41
C LYS A 255 5.68 -2.33 20.54
N PRO A 256 4.49 -1.68 20.62
CA PRO A 256 3.22 -2.39 20.69
C PRO A 256 2.99 -3.29 19.47
N LEU A 257 3.28 -2.77 18.27
CA LEU A 257 3.06 -3.51 17.04
C LEU A 257 4.10 -4.63 16.85
N GLU A 258 5.35 -4.44 17.28
CA GLU A 258 6.34 -5.52 17.33
C GLU A 258 5.91 -6.67 18.24
N LYS A 259 5.34 -6.36 19.42
CA LYS A 259 4.80 -7.37 20.32
C LYS A 259 3.62 -8.13 19.70
N LYS A 260 2.79 -7.45 18.90
CA LYS A 260 1.72 -8.08 18.13
C LYS A 260 2.30 -9.04 17.09
N ILE A 261 3.32 -8.63 16.35
CA ILE A 261 4.03 -9.49 15.39
C ILE A 261 4.61 -10.73 16.06
N LEU A 262 5.34 -10.55 17.17
CA LEU A 262 5.92 -11.66 17.93
C LEU A 262 4.87 -12.67 18.41
N LYS A 263 3.68 -12.19 18.79
CA LYS A 263 2.60 -13.01 19.34
C LYS A 263 1.77 -13.70 18.25
N ASP A 264 1.36 -12.95 17.24
CA ASP A 264 0.31 -13.38 16.31
C ASP A 264 0.87 -14.02 15.02
N PHE A 265 2.17 -13.82 14.76
CA PHE A 265 2.87 -14.29 13.56
C PHE A 265 3.96 -15.31 13.91
N GLU A 266 4.25 -15.53 15.19
CA GLU A 266 5.32 -16.41 15.71
C GLU A 266 6.71 -16.13 15.12
N LEU A 267 6.90 -14.91 14.59
CA LEU A 267 8.16 -14.45 14.01
C LEU A 267 9.15 -14.16 15.14
N SER A 268 10.00 -15.13 15.44
CA SER A 268 11.04 -14.98 16.46
C SER A 268 12.27 -14.23 15.95
N LYS A 269 12.56 -14.28 14.65
CA LYS A 269 13.80 -13.78 14.03
C LYS A 269 13.58 -12.75 12.93
N PHE A 270 13.85 -11.48 13.23
CA PHE A 270 13.72 -10.40 12.25
C PHE A 270 14.62 -9.19 12.52
N ILE A 271 14.88 -8.43 11.45
CA ILE A 271 15.61 -7.17 11.41
C ILE A 271 14.60 -6.01 11.25
N VAL A 272 14.56 -5.08 12.20
CA VAL A 272 13.67 -3.92 12.15
C VAL A 272 14.37 -2.72 11.53
N CYS A 273 13.91 -2.31 10.36
CA CYS A 273 14.41 -1.17 9.61
C CYS A 273 13.52 0.06 9.85
N THR A 274 14.07 1.10 10.48
CA THR A 274 13.33 2.33 10.85
C THR A 274 14.07 3.61 10.49
N ASP A 275 13.34 4.72 10.41
CA ASP A 275 13.94 6.05 10.32
C ASP A 275 14.41 6.62 11.66
N ALA A 276 15.31 7.60 11.60
CA ALA A 276 15.91 8.27 12.74
C ALA A 276 14.86 8.86 13.68
N GLY A 277 13.73 9.31 13.13
CA GLY A 277 12.60 9.83 13.90
C GLY A 277 11.93 8.78 14.79
N LEU A 278 11.95 7.50 14.38
CA LEU A 278 11.25 6.38 15.02
C LEU A 278 12.17 5.56 15.94
N SER A 279 13.48 5.70 15.78
CA SER A 279 14.48 4.91 16.47
C SER A 279 14.99 5.57 17.75
N SER A 280 14.15 5.55 18.78
CA SER A 280 14.59 5.93 20.13
C SER A 280 15.66 4.96 20.64
N THR A 281 16.51 5.41 21.57
CA THR A 281 17.47 4.52 22.26
C THR A 281 16.76 3.35 22.94
N GLU A 282 15.55 3.55 23.44
CA GLU A 282 14.77 2.45 24.01
C GLU A 282 14.27 1.44 22.98
N ASN A 283 13.93 1.88 21.76
CA ASN A 283 13.53 0.99 20.67
C ASN A 283 14.72 0.16 20.20
N ARG A 284 15.90 0.77 20.07
CA ARG A 284 17.15 0.07 19.76
C ARG A 284 17.50 -0.97 20.82
N LYS A 285 17.46 -0.60 22.10
CA LYS A 285 17.65 -1.55 23.21
C LYS A 285 16.59 -2.65 23.26
N PHE A 286 15.36 -2.34 22.84
CA PHE A 286 14.32 -3.36 22.76
C PHE A 286 14.65 -4.41 21.70
N ASN A 287 15.20 -4.00 20.56
CA ASN A 287 15.58 -4.88 19.46
C ASN A 287 17.01 -5.44 19.55
N ASP A 288 17.80 -5.01 20.54
CA ASP A 288 19.08 -5.62 20.89
C ASP A 288 18.90 -6.86 21.78
N LYS A 289 18.32 -7.92 21.21
CA LYS A 289 18.16 -9.23 21.87
C LYS A 289 18.51 -10.34 20.87
N LYS A 290 18.98 -11.50 21.36
CA LYS A 290 19.56 -12.59 20.53
C LYS A 290 18.89 -12.88 19.18
N ASP A 291 17.56 -12.90 19.12
CA ASP A 291 16.83 -13.24 17.90
C ASP A 291 16.34 -12.01 17.12
N ARG A 292 16.72 -10.79 17.49
CA ARG A 292 16.27 -9.57 16.82
C ARG A 292 17.44 -8.65 16.53
N ALA A 293 17.29 -7.92 15.44
CA ALA A 293 18.22 -6.88 15.09
C ALA A 293 17.48 -5.63 14.65
N PHE A 294 18.21 -4.52 14.58
CA PHE A 294 17.68 -3.27 14.05
C PHE A 294 18.65 -2.66 13.06
N ILE A 295 18.11 -1.95 12.08
CA ILE A 295 18.84 -1.06 11.20
C ILE A 295 18.14 0.29 11.30
N THR A 296 18.88 1.33 11.65
CA THR A 296 18.29 2.64 11.81
C THR A 296 19.18 3.74 11.29
N THR A 297 18.55 4.73 10.66
CA THR A 297 19.28 5.89 10.17
C THR A 297 19.70 6.80 11.30
N GLN A 298 20.90 7.35 11.16
CA GLN A 298 21.46 8.30 12.10
C GLN A 298 21.79 9.58 11.35
N SER A 299 21.28 10.72 11.83
CA SER A 299 21.61 12.01 11.22
C SER A 299 23.06 12.36 11.51
N VAL A 300 23.90 12.47 10.47
CA VAL A 300 25.31 12.88 10.57
C VAL A 300 25.46 14.23 11.30
N LYS A 301 24.48 15.13 11.12
CA LYS A 301 24.46 16.46 11.75
C LYS A 301 24.31 16.40 13.27
N LYS A 302 23.57 15.41 13.78
CA LYS A 302 23.28 15.23 15.21
C LYS A 302 24.28 14.32 15.93
N LEU A 303 25.31 13.83 15.23
CA LEU A 303 26.38 13.03 15.83
C LEU A 303 27.22 13.85 16.83
N LYS A 304 27.78 13.16 17.83
CA LYS A 304 28.80 13.73 18.73
C LYS A 304 30.03 14.15 17.93
N SER A 305 30.77 15.14 18.43
CA SER A 305 31.90 15.77 17.74
C SER A 305 32.92 14.77 17.18
N HIS A 306 33.34 13.80 17.99
CA HIS A 306 34.32 12.80 17.58
C HIS A 306 33.82 11.85 16.47
N LEU A 307 32.55 11.42 16.53
CA LEU A 307 31.94 10.59 15.48
C LEU A 307 31.73 11.38 14.20
N LYS A 308 31.34 12.65 14.32
CA LYS A 308 31.18 13.56 13.19
C LYS A 308 32.52 13.80 12.48
N ALA A 309 33.59 14.06 13.23
CA ALA A 309 34.93 14.22 12.66
C ALA A 309 35.38 12.96 11.92
N TRP A 310 35.18 11.77 12.51
CA TRP A 310 35.50 10.50 11.87
C TRP A 310 34.67 10.23 10.60
N ALA A 311 33.37 10.52 10.65
CA ALA A 311 32.46 10.31 9.52
C ALA A 311 32.77 11.23 8.33
N LEU A 312 33.22 12.46 8.59
CA LEU A 312 33.54 13.45 7.56
C LEU A 312 35.00 13.40 7.10
N GLU A 313 35.86 12.59 7.72
CA GLU A 313 37.25 12.42 7.32
C GLU A 313 37.32 11.96 5.85
N PRO A 314 38.01 12.69 4.95
CA PRO A 314 38.03 12.35 3.53
C PRO A 314 38.72 11.04 3.18
N THR A 315 39.62 10.56 4.02
CA THR A 315 40.41 9.34 3.81
C THR A 315 39.81 8.14 4.53
N GLY A 316 40.16 6.90 4.14
CA GLY A 316 39.73 5.70 4.86
C GLY A 316 38.41 5.11 4.37
N TRP A 317 38.02 5.37 3.13
CA TRP A 317 36.77 4.86 2.55
C TRP A 317 37.02 3.54 1.82
N HIS A 318 36.05 2.64 1.88
CA HIS A 318 36.10 1.36 1.19
C HIS A 318 35.02 1.31 0.11
N LEU A 319 35.29 0.53 -0.95
CA LEU A 319 34.31 0.20 -1.98
C LEU A 319 34.18 -1.32 -2.02
N SER A 320 32.98 -1.83 -2.24
CA SER A 320 32.75 -3.27 -2.41
C SER A 320 33.68 -3.81 -3.51
N ASP A 321 34.19 -5.02 -3.32
CA ASP A 321 35.07 -5.73 -4.27
C ASP A 321 36.49 -5.17 -4.43
N LYS A 322 36.82 -4.03 -3.83
CA LYS A 322 38.16 -3.45 -3.85
C LYS A 322 38.70 -3.37 -2.43
N GLY A 323 39.70 -4.19 -2.11
CA GLY A 323 40.45 -4.13 -0.84
C GLY A 323 41.31 -2.86 -0.68
N GLU A 324 41.07 -1.85 -1.50
CA GLU A 324 41.78 -0.57 -1.52
C GLU A 324 41.07 0.46 -0.65
N VAL A 325 41.83 1.43 -0.16
CA VAL A 325 41.32 2.56 0.61
C VAL A 325 41.26 3.79 -0.30
N PHE A 326 40.13 4.48 -0.26
CA PHE A 326 39.83 5.63 -1.11
C PHE A 326 39.85 6.94 -0.31
N ASP A 327 40.20 8.02 -1.02
CA ASP A 327 39.98 9.40 -0.60
C ASP A 327 38.86 10.01 -1.42
N ILE A 328 37.76 10.39 -0.77
CA ILE A 328 36.57 10.88 -1.46
C ILE A 328 36.80 12.21 -2.22
N ARG A 329 37.86 12.96 -1.89
CA ARG A 329 38.23 14.20 -2.62
C ARG A 329 38.74 13.91 -4.02
N LEU A 330 39.27 12.72 -4.25
CA LEU A 330 39.84 12.32 -5.53
C LEU A 330 38.81 11.72 -6.48
N LEU A 331 37.56 11.50 -6.02
CA LEU A 331 36.51 10.85 -6.81
C LEU A 331 35.89 11.76 -7.89
N ASP A 332 36.15 13.07 -7.80
CA ASP A 332 35.59 14.10 -8.69
C ASP A 332 36.69 15.06 -9.16
N LYS A 333 37.92 14.54 -9.34
CA LYS A 333 39.08 15.32 -9.77
C LYS A 333 39.05 15.68 -11.26
N ASP A 334 38.43 14.83 -12.07
CA ASP A 334 38.28 14.94 -13.52
C ASP A 334 37.03 14.18 -13.97
N GLU A 335 36.55 14.47 -15.18
CA GLU A 335 35.30 13.94 -15.72
C GLU A 335 35.34 12.41 -15.91
N GLU A 336 36.50 11.86 -16.25
CA GLU A 336 36.71 10.41 -16.40
C GLU A 336 36.53 9.69 -15.05
N THR A 337 37.14 10.23 -14.00
CA THR A 337 37.06 9.68 -12.64
C THR A 337 35.67 9.82 -12.06
N TYR A 338 35.00 10.96 -12.32
CA TYR A 338 33.62 11.18 -11.92
C TYR A 338 32.71 10.11 -12.54
N GLU A 339 32.71 9.95 -13.87
CA GLU A 339 31.83 8.98 -14.53
C GLU A 339 32.14 7.54 -14.12
N LYS A 340 33.41 7.23 -13.79
CA LYS A 340 33.80 5.92 -13.25
C LYS A 340 33.14 5.60 -11.90
N TYR A 341 33.11 6.55 -10.96
CA TYR A 341 32.65 6.32 -9.58
C TYR A 341 31.27 6.89 -9.27
N LYS A 342 30.59 7.50 -10.24
CA LYS A 342 29.31 8.20 -10.07
C LYS A 342 28.21 7.37 -9.41
N LEU A 343 28.16 6.08 -9.73
CA LEU A 343 27.15 5.14 -9.24
C LEU A 343 27.60 4.32 -8.03
N ASP A 344 28.87 4.44 -7.65
CA ASP A 344 29.45 3.67 -6.57
C ASP A 344 29.08 4.23 -5.19
N ILE A 345 28.99 3.34 -4.20
CA ILE A 345 28.72 3.67 -2.81
C ILE A 345 29.93 3.27 -1.98
N PHE A 346 30.61 4.28 -1.46
CA PHE A 346 31.73 4.10 -0.55
C PHE A 346 31.23 3.99 0.87
N TYR A 347 31.92 3.24 1.73
CA TYR A 347 31.53 3.07 3.12
C TYR A 347 32.70 3.14 4.09
N LYS A 348 32.36 3.44 5.35
CA LYS A 348 33.18 3.32 6.54
C LYS A 348 32.36 2.65 7.62
N GLU A 349 32.99 1.81 8.42
CA GLU A 349 32.33 1.18 9.55
C GLU A 349 33.20 1.17 10.80
N ARG A 350 32.55 1.18 11.97
CA ARG A 350 33.19 1.01 13.28
C ARG A 350 32.16 0.58 14.31
N TRP A 351 32.62 -0.04 15.40
CA TRP A 351 31.80 -0.23 16.59
C TRP A 351 31.80 1.02 17.47
N ILE A 352 30.63 1.35 18.02
CA ILE A 352 30.44 2.44 18.98
C ILE A 352 29.66 1.94 20.19
N LYS A 353 29.98 2.50 21.37
CA LYS A 353 29.26 2.24 22.61
C LYS A 353 28.72 3.55 23.17
N GLU A 354 27.43 3.78 22.97
CA GLU A 354 26.75 5.01 23.40
C GLU A 354 25.45 4.68 24.14
N ASP A 355 25.12 5.47 25.16
CA ASP A 355 23.88 5.35 25.94
C ASP A 355 23.63 3.94 26.51
N GLY A 356 24.70 3.17 26.77
CA GLY A 356 24.64 1.79 27.26
C GLY A 356 24.24 0.77 26.20
N LEU A 357 24.41 1.07 24.91
CA LEU A 357 24.20 0.17 23.79
C LEU A 357 25.46 0.11 22.92
N GLU A 358 25.91 -1.10 22.62
CA GLU A 358 26.98 -1.34 21.65
C GLU A 358 26.35 -1.61 20.28
N GLN A 359 26.79 -0.89 19.26
CA GLN A 359 26.21 -0.97 17.92
C GLN A 359 27.28 -0.68 16.86
N LYS A 360 27.15 -1.33 15.71
CA LYS A 360 27.91 -1.06 14.50
C LYS A 360 27.39 0.24 13.87
N PHE A 361 28.29 1.16 13.62
CA PHE A 361 28.04 2.45 12.99
C PHE A 361 28.65 2.47 11.59
N ILE A 362 27.80 2.66 10.59
CA ILE A 362 28.17 2.64 9.18
C ILE A 362 27.86 4.01 8.59
N VAL A 363 28.82 4.57 7.84
CA VAL A 363 28.65 5.81 7.09
C VAL A 363 28.92 5.49 5.63
N THR A 364 28.03 5.92 4.74
CA THR A 364 28.17 5.77 3.31
C THR A 364 28.31 7.13 2.63
N TYR A 365 29.01 7.14 1.49
CA TYR A 365 29.21 8.30 0.64
C TYR A 365 29.00 7.93 -0.82
N SER A 366 28.27 8.75 -1.58
CA SER A 366 28.16 8.60 -3.03
C SER A 366 28.06 9.94 -3.75
N LEU A 367 28.68 10.03 -4.93
CA LEU A 367 28.65 11.21 -5.78
C LEU A 367 27.23 11.54 -6.24
N LYS A 368 26.46 10.53 -6.65
CA LYS A 368 25.04 10.68 -7.00
C LYS A 368 24.22 11.35 -5.90
N TYR A 369 24.39 10.93 -4.64
CA TYR A 369 23.65 11.50 -3.53
C TYR A 369 24.15 12.90 -3.15
N ARG A 370 25.47 13.14 -3.24
CA ARG A 370 26.09 14.46 -3.08
C ARG A 370 25.51 15.47 -4.06
N ASP A 371 25.45 15.13 -5.34
CA ASP A 371 24.95 16.02 -6.38
C ASP A 371 23.45 16.27 -6.25
N TYR A 372 22.70 15.25 -5.81
CA TYR A 372 21.29 15.40 -5.45
C TYR A 372 21.09 16.39 -4.30
N HIS A 373 21.83 16.26 -3.19
CA HIS A 373 21.79 17.20 -2.07
C HIS A 373 22.19 18.62 -2.48
N ARG A 374 23.27 18.75 -3.27
CA ARG A 374 23.72 20.02 -3.84
C ARG A 374 22.63 20.68 -4.66
N LYS A 375 21.94 19.93 -5.54
CA LYS A 375 20.83 20.43 -6.36
C LYS A 375 19.65 20.90 -5.50
N ILE A 376 19.28 20.17 -4.45
CA ILE A 376 18.22 20.59 -3.52
C ILE A 376 18.61 21.89 -2.80
N ARG A 377 19.83 21.95 -2.25
CA ARG A 377 20.34 23.14 -1.58
C ARG A 377 20.34 24.34 -2.51
N ASN A 378 20.86 24.20 -3.73
CA ASN A 378 20.90 25.29 -4.71
C ASN A 378 19.50 25.84 -5.01
N LYS A 379 18.48 24.97 -5.17
CA LYS A 379 17.09 25.41 -5.30
C LYS A 379 16.57 26.19 -4.07
N GLN A 380 17.01 25.83 -2.87
CA GLN A 380 16.68 26.58 -1.65
C GLN A 380 17.38 27.95 -1.64
N LEU A 381 18.63 28.02 -2.09
CA LEU A 381 19.38 29.28 -2.19
C LEU A 381 18.77 30.23 -3.23
N GLU A 382 18.38 29.72 -4.40
CA GLU A 382 17.65 30.49 -5.42
C GLU A 382 16.36 31.09 -4.87
N ARG A 383 15.59 30.30 -4.09
CA ARG A 383 14.37 30.78 -3.42
C ARG A 383 14.67 31.83 -2.35
N ALA A 384 15.74 31.64 -1.57
CA ALA A 384 16.17 32.58 -0.55
C ALA A 384 16.61 33.91 -1.16
N ALA A 385 17.45 33.88 -2.20
CA ALA A 385 17.90 35.06 -2.94
C ALA A 385 16.71 35.82 -3.53
N LYS A 386 15.80 35.12 -4.20
CA LYS A 386 14.58 35.72 -4.75
C LYS A 386 13.70 36.37 -3.68
N LEU A 387 13.60 35.77 -2.49
CA LEU A 387 12.84 36.36 -1.37
C LEU A 387 13.49 37.66 -0.87
N ILE A 388 14.82 37.66 -0.72
CA ILE A 388 15.59 38.84 -0.30
C ILE A 388 15.39 40.02 -1.27
N GLU A 389 15.41 39.74 -2.58
CA GLU A 389 15.25 40.77 -3.62
C GLU A 389 13.81 41.29 -3.74
N THR A 390 12.82 40.40 -3.66
CA THR A 390 11.43 40.75 -4.02
C THR A 390 10.56 41.15 -2.83
N ARG A 391 10.74 40.52 -1.66
CA ARG A 391 9.89 40.71 -0.47
C ARG A 391 10.69 40.53 0.83
N PRO A 392 11.65 41.42 1.13
CA PRO A 392 12.47 41.33 2.34
C PRO A 392 11.67 41.43 3.65
N ASN A 393 10.49 42.07 3.61
CA ASN A 393 9.61 42.18 4.78
C ASN A 393 8.90 40.85 5.15
N ASP A 394 8.89 39.85 4.26
CA ASP A 394 8.29 38.52 4.51
C ASP A 394 9.27 37.54 5.20
N ILE A 395 10.47 38.02 5.55
CA ILE A 395 11.53 37.27 6.25
C ILE A 395 11.18 37.20 7.74
N ASN A 396 10.22 36.32 8.05
CA ASN A 396 9.77 36.00 9.41
C ASN A 396 10.66 34.92 10.07
N LYS A 397 10.25 34.41 11.24
CA LYS A 397 10.94 33.35 12.01
C LYS A 397 11.51 32.24 11.12
N LYS A 398 12.80 31.93 11.33
CA LYS A 398 13.54 30.90 10.60
C LYS A 398 13.22 29.52 11.19
N ASN A 399 12.77 28.60 10.36
CA ASN A 399 12.64 27.18 10.74
C ASN A 399 13.85 26.39 10.21
N GLN A 400 14.27 25.33 10.89
CA GLN A 400 15.45 24.51 10.57
C GLN A 400 15.36 23.82 9.20
N ASN A 401 14.13 23.56 8.72
CA ASN A 401 13.86 22.91 7.43
C ASN A 401 13.44 23.90 6.32
N ASP A 402 13.37 25.20 6.63
CA ASP A 402 12.95 26.23 5.67
C ASP A 402 14.18 26.81 4.95
N PHE A 403 14.01 27.21 3.68
CA PHE A 403 15.04 27.87 2.89
C PHE A 403 15.51 29.19 3.53
N LYS A 404 14.65 29.81 4.35
CA LYS A 404 14.95 31.02 5.14
C LYS A 404 16.11 30.83 6.13
N ARG A 405 16.51 29.59 6.46
CA ARG A 405 17.68 29.30 7.31
C ARG A 405 19.00 29.78 6.70
N PHE A 406 19.06 29.90 5.37
CA PHE A 406 20.23 30.42 4.65
C PHE A 406 20.24 31.93 4.55
N ILE A 407 19.32 32.64 5.20
CA ILE A 407 19.27 34.10 5.20
C ILE A 407 19.90 34.61 6.49
N SER A 408 20.91 35.48 6.38
CA SER A 408 21.45 36.29 7.47
C SER A 408 20.77 37.66 7.48
N SER A 409 20.70 38.28 8.66
CA SER A 409 20.13 39.61 8.85
C SER A 409 21.13 40.46 9.61
N THR A 410 21.55 41.57 9.01
CA THR A 410 22.48 42.53 9.60
C THR A 410 21.73 43.83 9.86
N ASN A 411 21.59 44.18 11.14
CA ASN A 411 20.96 45.41 11.57
C ASN A 411 21.99 46.54 11.54
N VAL A 412 21.71 47.61 10.80
CA VAL A 412 22.60 48.78 10.69
C VAL A 412 21.98 49.93 11.46
N THR A 413 22.73 50.46 12.43
CA THR A 413 22.40 51.66 13.23
C THR A 413 23.30 52.82 12.77
N LYS A 414 22.81 54.06 12.72
CA LYS A 414 23.67 55.23 12.51
C LYS A 414 24.45 55.65 13.78
N ASP A 415 23.88 55.45 14.98
CA ASP A 415 24.43 55.97 16.25
C ASP A 415 24.39 54.95 17.42
N GLY A 416 24.32 53.65 17.14
CA GLY A 416 24.55 52.59 18.14
C GLY A 416 23.40 52.25 19.10
N GLU A 417 22.30 53.02 19.18
CA GLU A 417 21.23 52.73 20.15
C GLU A 417 19.88 52.25 19.58
N ILE A 418 19.53 52.53 18.30
CA ILE A 418 18.30 52.01 17.65
C ILE A 418 18.56 51.63 16.19
N ALA A 419 18.21 50.40 15.79
CA ALA A 419 18.49 49.84 14.46
C ALA A 419 17.39 50.15 13.44
N ASP A 420 17.60 51.17 12.60
CA ASP A 420 16.60 51.65 11.63
C ASP A 420 16.57 50.85 10.31
N LYS A 421 17.56 50.02 10.01
CA LYS A 421 17.62 49.28 8.73
C LYS A 421 18.15 47.86 8.90
N THR A 422 17.35 46.86 8.52
CA THR A 422 17.79 45.46 8.43
C THR A 422 18.19 45.13 7.00
N ILE A 423 19.43 44.73 6.78
CA ILE A 423 19.93 44.23 5.50
C ILE A 423 19.92 42.71 5.55
N TYR A 424 19.31 42.07 4.55
CA TYR A 424 19.29 40.63 4.43
C TYR A 424 20.31 40.17 3.40
N GLY A 425 21.03 39.10 3.72
CA GLY A 425 22.01 38.47 2.84
C GLY A 425 21.93 36.96 2.94
N LEU A 426 22.71 36.27 2.10
CA LEU A 426 22.91 34.83 2.26
C LEU A 426 23.93 34.56 3.38
N ASN A 427 23.64 33.57 4.20
CA ASN A 427 24.50 33.13 5.29
C ASN A 427 25.51 32.11 4.77
N SER A 428 26.70 32.57 4.35
CA SER A 428 27.77 31.71 3.83
C SER A 428 28.14 30.59 4.80
N ASP A 429 28.29 30.89 6.10
CA ASP A 429 28.62 29.89 7.12
C ASP A 429 27.56 28.77 7.21
N ALA A 430 26.28 29.12 7.11
CA ALA A 430 25.20 28.13 7.13
C ALA A 430 25.19 27.28 5.85
N ILE A 431 25.56 27.87 4.70
CA ILE A 431 25.67 27.17 3.43
C ILE A 431 26.84 26.18 3.46
N GLU A 432 28.02 26.62 3.87
CA GLU A 432 29.20 25.77 4.03
C GLU A 432 28.94 24.65 5.03
N LYS A 433 28.28 24.98 6.15
CA LYS A 433 27.89 23.99 7.15
C LYS A 433 26.93 22.94 6.60
N GLU A 434 26.02 23.30 5.72
CA GLU A 434 25.11 22.33 5.11
C GLU A 434 25.85 21.48 4.06
N GLN A 435 26.68 22.11 3.24
CA GLN A 435 27.44 21.49 2.16
C GLN A 435 28.39 20.39 2.64
N MET A 436 28.94 20.50 3.86
CA MET A 436 29.83 19.47 4.41
C MET A 436 29.16 18.09 4.52
N TYR A 437 27.83 18.03 4.59
CA TYR A 437 27.07 16.79 4.76
C TYR A 437 26.54 16.22 3.44
N ASP A 438 26.87 16.83 2.29
CA ASP A 438 26.45 16.35 0.98
C ASP A 438 27.02 14.96 0.68
N GLY A 439 26.16 14.04 0.27
CA GLY A 439 26.56 12.69 -0.12
C GLY A 439 26.73 11.72 1.04
N PHE A 440 26.77 12.21 2.28
CA PHE A 440 26.88 11.38 3.46
C PHE A 440 25.54 10.85 3.93
N TYR A 441 25.53 9.58 4.31
CA TYR A 441 24.41 8.91 4.93
C TYR A 441 24.93 7.97 6.03
N ALA A 442 24.21 7.84 7.13
CA ALA A 442 24.70 7.02 8.24
C ALA A 442 23.62 6.15 8.86
N VAL A 443 24.04 4.98 9.32
CA VAL A 443 23.19 3.91 9.85
C VAL A 443 23.83 3.32 11.11
N CYS A 444 23.01 2.99 12.10
CA CYS A 444 23.40 2.19 13.24
C CYS A 444 22.67 0.84 13.20
N THR A 445 23.34 -0.23 13.62
CA THR A 445 22.77 -1.58 13.70
C THR A 445 23.50 -2.41 14.74
N ASN A 446 22.86 -3.46 15.24
CA ASN A 446 23.50 -4.51 16.03
C ASN A 446 23.82 -5.78 15.19
N LEU A 447 23.69 -5.70 13.86
CA LEU A 447 24.10 -6.77 12.95
C LEU A 447 25.63 -6.80 12.79
N GLU A 448 26.17 -8.01 12.75
CA GLU A 448 27.59 -8.26 12.44
C GLU A 448 27.85 -8.41 10.92
N GLU A 449 26.80 -8.36 10.11
CA GLU A 449 26.85 -8.42 8.64
C GLU A 449 27.70 -7.29 8.02
N ASP A 450 28.13 -7.49 6.78
CA ASP A 450 28.91 -6.52 6.04
C ASP A 450 28.15 -5.20 5.81
N ALA A 451 28.85 -4.06 5.85
CA ALA A 451 28.25 -2.75 5.62
C ALA A 451 27.45 -2.66 4.32
N GLU A 452 27.88 -3.38 3.27
CA GLU A 452 27.19 -3.43 1.99
C GLU A 452 25.80 -4.06 2.11
N VAL A 453 25.69 -5.20 2.79
CA VAL A 453 24.41 -5.91 3.00
C VAL A 453 23.46 -5.01 3.80
N ILE A 454 23.95 -4.43 4.89
CA ILE A 454 23.17 -3.51 5.74
C ILE A 454 22.71 -2.28 4.94
N THR A 455 23.59 -1.73 4.10
CA THR A 455 23.27 -0.58 3.24
C THR A 455 22.21 -0.92 2.21
N LYS A 456 22.31 -2.08 1.55
CA LYS A 456 21.30 -2.58 0.60
C LYS A 456 19.93 -2.77 1.27
N ILE A 457 19.90 -3.39 2.45
CA ILE A 457 18.67 -3.57 3.22
C ILE A 457 18.07 -2.21 3.58
N ASN A 458 18.87 -1.27 4.08
CA ASN A 458 18.36 0.06 4.45
C ASN A 458 17.86 0.84 3.22
N HIS A 459 18.50 0.69 2.06
CA HIS A 459 18.06 1.38 0.85
C HIS A 459 16.63 1.00 0.45
N ARG A 460 16.22 -0.25 0.63
CA ARG A 460 14.84 -0.69 0.29
C ARG A 460 13.74 -0.10 1.17
N ARG A 461 14.09 0.66 2.21
CA ARG A 461 13.13 1.34 3.07
C ARG A 461 12.18 2.27 2.29
N TRP A 462 12.58 2.83 1.15
CA TRP A 462 11.69 3.69 0.36
C TRP A 462 10.40 2.98 -0.09
N GLU A 463 10.39 1.65 -0.15
CA GLU A 463 9.22 0.83 -0.49
C GLU A 463 8.05 1.11 0.48
N ILE A 464 8.31 1.37 1.77
CA ILE A 464 7.24 1.71 2.74
C ILE A 464 6.60 3.06 2.47
N GLU A 465 7.41 4.03 2.05
CA GLU A 465 6.91 5.34 1.66
C GLU A 465 6.09 5.24 0.38
N GLU A 466 6.46 4.36 -0.55
CA GLU A 466 5.68 4.06 -1.76
C GLU A 466 4.33 3.44 -1.41
N CYS A 467 4.29 2.43 -0.53
CA CYS A 467 3.03 1.84 -0.08
C CYS A 467 2.10 2.89 0.54
N PHE A 468 2.62 3.79 1.38
CA PHE A 468 1.83 4.91 1.90
C PHE A 468 1.36 5.88 0.80
N LYS A 469 2.20 6.17 -0.20
CA LYS A 469 1.80 6.99 -1.36
C LYS A 469 0.63 6.33 -2.09
N ILE A 470 0.72 5.04 -2.44
CA ILE A 470 -0.34 4.28 -3.10
C ILE A 470 -1.63 4.28 -2.28
N MET A 471 -1.56 4.02 -0.97
CA MET A 471 -2.73 4.05 -0.09
C MET A 471 -3.43 5.42 -0.09
N LYS A 472 -2.64 6.51 -0.11
CA LYS A 472 -3.15 7.88 -0.05
C LYS A 472 -3.67 8.38 -1.39
N SER A 473 -2.96 8.12 -2.48
CA SER A 473 -3.31 8.59 -3.83
C SER A 473 -4.29 7.64 -4.52
N GLU A 474 -3.86 6.41 -4.77
CA GLU A 474 -4.62 5.44 -5.56
C GLU A 474 -5.84 4.95 -4.79
N PHE A 475 -5.66 4.50 -3.55
CA PHE A 475 -6.80 4.00 -2.76
C PHE A 475 -7.61 5.10 -2.07
N LYS A 476 -7.23 6.38 -2.23
CA LYS A 476 -7.91 7.54 -1.64
C LYS A 476 -8.33 7.29 -0.19
N ALA A 477 -7.39 6.84 0.63
CA ALA A 477 -7.63 6.61 2.05
C ALA A 477 -7.82 7.92 2.84
N ARG A 478 -7.67 9.08 2.19
CA ARG A 478 -7.92 10.42 2.76
C ARG A 478 -8.57 11.36 1.73
N PRO A 479 -9.38 12.35 2.13
CA PRO A 479 -9.87 12.55 3.51
C PRO A 479 -10.75 11.39 3.97
N VAL A 480 -10.80 11.18 5.28
CA VAL A 480 -11.65 10.14 5.88
C VAL A 480 -13.04 10.73 6.13
N TYR A 481 -14.07 10.11 5.56
CA TYR A 481 -15.47 10.54 5.64
C TYR A 481 -16.30 9.79 6.71
N LEU A 482 -15.66 8.96 7.54
CA LEU A 482 -16.29 8.25 8.65
C LEU A 482 -15.95 8.99 9.95
N SER A 483 -16.95 9.21 10.81
CA SER A 483 -16.82 10.07 11.99
C SER A 483 -16.85 9.35 13.33
N ARG A 484 -17.42 8.13 13.40
CA ARG A 484 -17.52 7.35 14.64
C ARG A 484 -16.20 6.65 14.97
N ASP A 485 -15.92 6.49 16.26
CA ASP A 485 -14.73 5.81 16.78
C ASP A 485 -14.91 4.30 16.96
N ASP A 486 -16.15 3.79 16.97
CA ASP A 486 -16.48 2.39 17.25
C ASP A 486 -16.60 1.47 16.03
#